data_AF-A0A5A9GNQ7-F1
#
_entry.id   AF-A0A5A9GNQ7-F1
#
_cell.length_a   1.000
_cell.length_b   1.000
_cell.length_c   1.000
_cell.angle_alpha   90.00
_cell.angle_beta   90.00
_cell.angle_gamma   90.00
#
_symmetry.space_group_name_H-M   'P 1'
#
loop_
_entity.id
_entity.type
_entity.pdbx_description
1 polymer ?
#
loop_
_entity_poly.entity_id
_entity_poly.type
_entity_poly.pdbx_seq_one_letter_code
_entity_poly.pdbx_strand_id
1 'polypeptide(L)'
;MSAGFVVGIDSRPVPLIEQVEAGPDAYVLSVTWKDGGRTSIDLSGWIALHDIEALRVFSVFNKPEIGEHGDTVHWAGDEDLSIDSVHLELLAEQQRFFGIDELVAWQERHGLSNQEAADVFALHVNTWINYRNGTTPVPRALAIACRAIDRDPLPIAAFLRPRRPGRPPAAAE
;
A
#
# COMPACT_ATOMS: atom_id res chain seq x y z
N MET A 1 -8.20 -23.17 -26.40
CA MET A 1 -8.37 -23.12 -24.93
C MET A 1 -7.85 -21.78 -24.48
N SER A 2 -8.74 -20.82 -24.20
CA SER A 2 -8.32 -19.50 -23.73
C SER A 2 -7.87 -19.66 -22.28
N ALA A 3 -6.60 -19.40 -21.99
CA ALA A 3 -6.13 -19.32 -20.61
C ALA A 3 -6.93 -18.18 -19.95
N GLY A 4 -7.70 -18.51 -18.92
CA GLY A 4 -8.39 -17.50 -18.12
C GLY A 4 -7.35 -16.61 -17.47
N PHE A 5 -7.36 -15.33 -17.81
CA PHE A 5 -6.55 -14.32 -17.13
C PHE A 5 -7.27 -13.95 -15.84
N VAL A 6 -6.87 -14.56 -14.73
CA VAL A 6 -7.32 -14.14 -13.40
C VAL A 6 -6.41 -12.99 -12.96
N VAL A 7 -6.99 -11.80 -12.83
CA VAL A 7 -6.32 -10.62 -12.25
C VAL A 7 -6.72 -10.53 -10.78
N GLY A 8 -5.77 -10.23 -9.89
CA GLY A 8 -6.09 -9.84 -8.52
C GLY A 8 -6.03 -10.92 -7.45
N ILE A 9 -5.33 -12.05 -7.69
CA ILE A 9 -4.90 -12.91 -6.58
C ILE A 9 -3.54 -12.40 -6.13
N ASP A 10 -3.44 -11.91 -4.88
CA ASP A 10 -2.14 -11.74 -4.23
C ASP A 10 -1.57 -13.15 -4.02
N SER A 11 -0.56 -13.52 -4.80
CA SER A 11 0.06 -14.84 -4.77
C SER A 11 1.09 -14.98 -3.64
N ARG A 12 1.31 -13.94 -2.83
CA ARG A 12 2.22 -14.00 -1.70
C ARG A 12 1.71 -14.99 -0.65
N PRO A 13 2.61 -15.71 0.04
CA PRO A 13 2.21 -16.50 1.20
C PRO A 13 1.62 -15.57 2.27
N VAL A 14 0.66 -16.09 3.05
CA VAL A 14 0.13 -15.37 4.21
C VAL A 14 1.30 -15.06 5.17
N PRO A 15 1.55 -13.79 5.52
CA PRO A 15 2.60 -13.44 6.47
C PRO A 15 2.22 -13.98 7.84
N LEU A 16 3.16 -14.60 8.54
CA LEU A 16 2.92 -15.17 9.86
C LEU A 16 3.63 -14.34 10.92
N ILE A 17 2.98 -14.18 12.06
CA ILE A 17 3.43 -13.39 13.19
C ILE A 17 4.22 -14.28 14.14
N GLU A 18 5.42 -13.84 14.49
CA GLU A 18 6.26 -14.46 15.52
C GLU A 18 6.04 -13.81 16.88
N GLN A 19 5.93 -12.48 16.90
CA GLN A 19 5.75 -11.69 18.12
C GLN A 19 4.92 -10.44 17.83
N VAL A 20 4.07 -10.04 18.78
CA VAL A 20 3.32 -8.78 18.73
C VAL A 20 3.39 -8.08 20.08
N GLU A 21 3.63 -6.77 20.05
CA GLU A 21 3.68 -5.91 21.23
C GLU A 21 2.94 -4.60 20.96
N ALA A 22 2.19 -4.08 21.92
CA ALA A 22 1.64 -2.73 21.82
C ALA A 22 2.69 -1.68 22.20
N GLY A 23 2.72 -0.58 21.46
CA GLY A 23 3.58 0.57 21.75
C GLY A 23 3.08 1.39 22.94
N PRO A 24 3.96 2.14 23.63
CA PRO A 24 3.58 2.97 24.75
C PRO A 24 2.69 4.14 24.29
N ASP A 25 1.57 4.34 24.97
CA ASP A 25 0.63 5.47 24.86
C ASP A 25 0.11 5.81 23.44
N ALA A 26 0.07 4.83 22.52
CA ALA A 26 -0.50 4.99 21.18
C ALA A 26 -1.12 3.69 20.67
N TYR A 27 -2.03 3.76 19.70
CA TYR A 27 -2.62 2.57 19.05
C TYR A 27 -1.66 1.93 18.04
N VAL A 28 -0.40 1.72 18.44
CA VAL A 28 0.64 1.18 17.58
C VAL A 28 0.94 -0.26 17.98
N LEU A 29 0.97 -1.16 17.00
CA LEU A 29 1.53 -2.50 17.16
C LEU A 29 2.96 -2.56 16.63
N SER A 30 3.81 -3.26 17.34
CA SER A 30 5.11 -3.72 16.87
C SER A 30 5.02 -5.21 16.58
N VAL A 31 5.13 -5.56 15.30
CA VAL A 31 4.96 -6.92 14.81
C VAL A 31 6.30 -7.44 14.30
N THR A 32 6.75 -8.57 14.83
CA THR A 32 7.87 -9.35 14.29
C THR A 32 7.30 -10.50 13.47
N TRP A 33 7.74 -10.61 12.22
CA TRP A 33 7.25 -11.62 11.28
C TRP A 33 8.13 -12.87 11.29
N LYS A 34 7.55 -14.06 11.04
CA LYS A 34 8.27 -15.35 11.01
C LYS A 34 9.30 -15.46 9.89
N ASP A 35 9.09 -14.77 8.78
CA ASP A 35 10.06 -14.67 7.68
C ASP A 35 11.14 -13.61 7.94
N GLY A 36 11.02 -12.88 9.04
CA GLY A 36 11.96 -11.89 9.52
C GLY A 36 11.48 -10.46 9.36
N GLY A 37 12.20 -9.55 10.01
CA GLY A 37 11.86 -8.14 10.03
C GLY A 37 10.83 -7.80 11.11
N ARG A 38 10.82 -6.52 11.47
CA ARG A 38 9.95 -5.95 12.49
C ARG A 38 9.32 -4.68 11.95
N THR A 39 8.01 -4.54 12.12
CA THR A 39 7.27 -3.40 11.60
C THR A 39 6.44 -2.74 12.69
N SER A 40 6.34 -1.41 12.61
CA SER A 40 5.51 -0.59 13.49
C SER A 40 4.28 -0.15 12.71
N ILE A 41 3.08 -0.43 13.24
CA ILE A 41 1.81 -0.27 12.53
C ILE A 41 0.87 0.54 13.43
N ASP A 42 0.50 1.74 13.00
CA ASP A 42 -0.49 2.57 13.68
C ASP A 42 -1.91 2.15 13.28
N LEU A 43 -2.67 1.62 14.23
CA LEU A 43 -4.05 1.18 14.06
C LEU A 43 -5.07 2.27 14.37
N SER A 44 -4.67 3.49 14.74
CA SER A 44 -5.59 4.59 15.08
C SER A 44 -6.61 4.85 13.97
N GLY A 45 -6.16 4.88 12.72
CA GLY A 45 -7.01 5.08 11.56
C GLY A 45 -7.96 3.91 11.29
N TRP A 46 -7.47 2.68 11.47
CA TRP A 46 -8.26 1.46 11.29
C TRP A 46 -9.36 1.33 12.36
N ILE A 47 -9.00 1.53 13.63
CA ILE A 47 -9.95 1.57 14.77
C ILE A 47 -11.03 2.62 14.54
N ALA A 48 -10.65 3.81 14.07
CA ALA A 48 -11.60 4.89 13.81
C ALA A 48 -12.50 4.59 12.59
N LEU A 49 -11.96 3.99 11.53
CA LEU A 49 -12.70 3.66 10.30
C LEU A 49 -13.79 2.61 10.55
N HIS A 50 -13.50 1.62 11.40
CA HIS A 50 -14.40 0.51 11.70
C HIS A 50 -15.20 0.70 13.01
N ASP A 51 -15.05 1.85 13.67
CA ASP A 51 -15.67 2.20 14.94
C ASP A 51 -15.52 1.13 16.04
N ILE A 52 -14.29 0.66 16.24
CA ILE A 52 -13.98 -0.45 17.15
C ILE A 52 -13.82 0.08 18.58
N GLU A 53 -14.96 0.29 19.25
CA GLU A 53 -15.00 0.92 20.58
C GLU A 53 -14.16 0.16 21.63
N ALA A 54 -14.15 -1.17 21.58
CA ALA A 54 -13.39 -1.99 22.53
C ALA A 54 -11.88 -1.68 22.52
N LEU A 55 -11.30 -1.40 21.35
CA LEU A 55 -9.88 -1.09 21.21
C LEU A 55 -9.54 0.36 21.57
N ARG A 56 -10.53 1.25 21.74
CA ARG A 56 -10.31 2.60 22.29
C ARG A 56 -9.98 2.56 23.79
N VAL A 57 -10.29 1.45 24.46
CA VAL A 57 -9.87 1.21 25.84
C VAL A 57 -8.41 0.75 25.82
N PHE A 58 -7.49 1.65 26.18
CA PHE A 58 -6.05 1.41 26.06
C PHE A 58 -5.56 0.15 26.83
N SER A 59 -6.20 -0.19 27.95
CA SER A 59 -5.88 -1.41 28.71
C SER A 59 -6.27 -2.71 27.99
N VAL A 60 -7.20 -2.63 27.02
CA VAL A 60 -7.54 -3.73 26.12
C VAL A 60 -6.52 -3.76 24.99
N PHE A 61 -6.32 -2.65 24.28
CA PHE A 61 -5.39 -2.55 23.14
C PHE A 61 -3.97 -3.03 23.50
N ASN A 62 -3.49 -2.73 24.71
CA ASN A 62 -2.15 -3.08 25.18
C ASN A 62 -1.92 -4.57 25.46
N LYS A 63 -2.92 -5.42 25.22
CA LYS A 63 -2.83 -6.86 25.39
C LYS A 63 -3.16 -7.58 24.07
N PRO A 64 -2.39 -7.33 23.00
CA PRO A 64 -2.55 -8.11 21.78
C PRO A 64 -2.08 -9.55 22.03
N GLU A 65 -2.80 -10.49 21.46
CA GLU A 65 -2.48 -11.92 21.48
C GLU A 65 -2.43 -12.45 20.04
N ILE A 66 -1.53 -13.40 19.79
CA ILE A 66 -1.42 -14.05 18.48
C ILE A 66 -2.41 -15.21 18.44
N GLY A 67 -3.20 -15.30 17.36
CA GLY A 67 -4.11 -16.42 17.14
C GLY A 67 -3.38 -17.74 16.92
N GLU A 68 -4.11 -18.86 17.02
CA GLU A 68 -3.55 -20.23 17.00
C GLU A 68 -2.60 -20.52 15.82
N HIS A 69 -2.94 -20.00 14.64
CA HIS A 69 -2.19 -20.24 13.41
C HIS A 69 -1.08 -19.21 13.15
N GLY A 70 -0.99 -18.16 13.97
CA GLY A 70 -0.04 -17.07 13.78
C GLY A 70 -0.39 -16.10 12.65
N ASP A 71 -1.61 -16.14 12.14
CA ASP A 71 -2.09 -15.32 11.01
C ASP A 71 -3.05 -14.20 11.45
N THR A 72 -3.22 -14.02 12.75
CA THR A 72 -4.18 -13.09 13.35
C THR A 72 -3.63 -12.50 14.64
N VAL A 73 -4.01 -11.24 14.92
CA VAL A 73 -3.89 -10.63 16.24
C VAL A 73 -5.30 -10.43 16.77
N HIS A 74 -5.57 -10.92 17.98
CA HIS A 74 -6.83 -10.73 18.68
C HIS A 74 -6.61 -10.05 20.03
N TRP A 75 -7.69 -9.55 20.62
CA TRP A 75 -7.68 -8.89 21.93
C TRP A 75 -8.75 -9.49 22.84
N ALA A 76 -8.51 -9.39 24.15
CA ALA A 76 -9.46 -9.80 25.20
C ALA A 76 -9.94 -11.28 25.13
N GLY A 77 -9.21 -12.15 24.42
CA GLY A 77 -9.62 -13.54 24.16
C GLY A 77 -10.86 -13.66 23.26
N ASP A 78 -11.16 -12.61 22.50
CA ASP A 78 -12.29 -12.55 21.57
C ASP A 78 -11.78 -12.65 20.12
N GLU A 79 -12.08 -13.76 19.45
CA GLU A 79 -11.69 -13.99 18.05
C GLU A 79 -12.38 -13.03 17.07
N ASP A 80 -13.54 -12.46 17.45
CA ASP A 80 -14.24 -11.46 16.65
C ASP A 80 -13.60 -10.06 16.79
N LEU A 81 -12.85 -9.82 17.88
CA LEU A 81 -12.02 -8.64 18.06
C LEU A 81 -10.61 -8.91 17.56
N SER A 82 -10.48 -9.07 16.24
CA SER A 82 -9.22 -9.44 15.61
C SER A 82 -8.92 -8.67 14.32
N ILE A 83 -7.66 -8.75 13.90
CA ILE A 83 -7.17 -8.29 12.61
C ILE A 83 -6.23 -9.36 12.03
N ASP A 84 -6.43 -9.71 10.76
CA ASP A 84 -5.58 -10.68 10.09
C ASP A 84 -4.21 -10.09 9.72
N SER A 85 -3.23 -10.98 9.58
CA SER A 85 -1.83 -10.64 9.31
C SER A 85 -1.63 -10.00 7.93
N VAL A 86 -2.45 -10.38 6.94
CA VAL A 86 -2.42 -9.75 5.60
C VAL A 86 -2.86 -8.30 5.71
N HIS A 87 -3.92 -8.01 6.46
CA HIS A 87 -4.37 -6.63 6.66
C HIS A 87 -3.37 -5.80 7.46
N LEU A 88 -2.72 -6.39 8.47
CA LEU A 88 -1.61 -5.74 9.18
C LEU A 88 -0.45 -5.40 8.23
N GLU A 89 -0.02 -6.35 7.39
CA GLU A 89 1.04 -6.11 6.40
C GLU A 89 0.63 -5.00 5.42
N LEU A 90 -0.60 -5.00 4.91
CA LEU A 90 -1.11 -3.96 4.02
C LEU A 90 -1.14 -2.58 4.68
N LEU A 91 -1.60 -2.48 5.94
CA LEU A 91 -1.56 -1.22 6.69
C LEU A 91 -0.12 -0.74 6.87
N ALA A 92 0.79 -1.65 7.19
CA ALA A 92 2.20 -1.35 7.32
C ALA A 92 2.77 -0.80 6.00
N GLU A 93 2.49 -1.46 4.87
CA GLU A 93 2.90 -1.02 3.54
C GLU A 93 2.36 0.38 3.21
N GLN A 94 1.09 0.67 3.55
CA GLN A 94 0.51 1.99 3.33
C GLN A 94 1.14 3.08 4.21
N GLN A 95 1.63 2.74 5.41
CA GLN A 95 2.26 3.66 6.35
C GLN A 95 3.75 3.87 6.10
N ARG A 96 4.42 2.93 5.41
CA ARG A 96 5.84 3.04 5.06
C ARG A 96 6.10 4.31 4.26
N PHE A 97 7.24 4.94 4.56
CA PHE A 97 7.72 6.11 3.82
C PHE A 97 7.86 5.78 2.34
N PHE A 98 7.19 6.57 1.49
CA PHE A 98 7.25 6.45 0.04
C PHE A 98 8.22 7.49 -0.51
N GLY A 99 9.41 7.04 -0.88
CA GLY A 99 10.51 7.90 -1.30
C GLY A 99 10.64 8.06 -2.82
N ILE A 100 11.73 8.72 -3.21
CA ILE A 100 12.10 8.93 -4.62
C ILE A 100 12.31 7.60 -5.32
N ASP A 101 13.02 6.66 -4.69
CA ASP A 101 13.31 5.34 -5.28
C ASP A 101 12.03 4.55 -5.54
N GLU A 102 11.05 4.64 -4.64
CA GLU A 102 9.76 3.97 -4.79
C GLU A 102 8.93 4.62 -5.92
N LEU A 103 8.98 5.95 -6.07
CA LEU A 103 8.35 6.66 -7.18
C LEU A 103 8.96 6.29 -8.53
N VAL A 104 10.29 6.22 -8.60
CA VAL A 104 11.03 5.82 -9.81
C VAL A 104 10.67 4.38 -10.18
N ALA A 105 10.76 3.46 -9.23
CA ALA A 105 10.42 2.06 -9.44
C ALA A 105 8.95 1.89 -9.86
N TRP A 106 8.02 2.64 -9.26
CA TRP A 106 6.62 2.65 -9.67
C TRP A 106 6.45 3.06 -11.13
N GLN A 107 7.08 4.16 -11.55
CA GLN A 107 6.98 4.63 -12.92
C GLN A 107 7.56 3.63 -13.93
N GLU A 108 8.70 3.01 -13.60
CA GLU A 108 9.37 2.01 -14.43
C GLU A 108 8.53 0.73 -14.56
N ARG A 109 7.94 0.24 -13.46
CA ARG A 109 7.05 -0.93 -13.46
C ARG A 109 5.86 -0.74 -14.40
N HIS A 110 5.29 0.46 -14.45
CA HIS A 110 4.18 0.80 -15.34
C HIS A 110 4.61 1.24 -16.74
N GLY A 111 5.93 1.29 -17.02
CA GLY A 111 6.48 1.63 -18.34
C GLY A 111 6.16 3.05 -18.81
N LEU A 112 5.96 4.00 -17.89
CA LEU A 112 5.50 5.35 -18.20
C LEU A 112 6.66 6.31 -18.47
N SER A 113 6.54 7.15 -19.50
CA SER A 113 7.39 8.35 -19.62
C SER A 113 7.05 9.39 -18.53
N ASN A 114 7.95 10.34 -18.25
CA ASN A 114 7.69 11.41 -17.28
C ASN A 114 6.42 12.20 -17.61
N GLN A 115 6.14 12.38 -18.90
CA GLN A 115 4.97 13.10 -19.36
C GLN A 115 3.70 12.27 -19.19
N GLU A 116 3.72 10.97 -19.50
CA GLU A 116 2.57 10.10 -19.29
C GLU A 116 2.25 9.95 -17.80
N ALA A 117 3.26 9.82 -16.96
CA ALA A 117 3.07 9.79 -15.52
C ALA A 117 2.49 11.12 -15.01
N ALA A 118 3.03 12.26 -15.45
CA ALA A 118 2.47 13.57 -15.11
C ALA A 118 1.00 13.72 -15.57
N ASP A 119 0.67 13.25 -16.78
CA ASP A 119 -0.68 13.29 -17.33
C ASP A 119 -1.66 12.45 -16.48
N VAL A 120 -1.25 11.26 -16.01
CA VAL A 120 -2.06 10.37 -15.14
C VAL A 120 -2.47 11.08 -13.85
N PHE A 121 -1.57 11.85 -13.24
CA PHE A 121 -1.82 12.57 -11.99
C PHE A 121 -2.29 14.02 -12.20
N ALA A 122 -2.57 14.43 -13.44
CA ALA A 122 -2.92 15.80 -13.81
C ALA A 122 -1.91 16.85 -13.29
N LEU A 123 -0.62 16.53 -13.36
CA LEU A 123 0.48 17.38 -12.93
C LEU A 123 1.20 18.00 -14.14
N HIS A 124 1.91 19.10 -13.91
CA HIS A 124 2.88 19.59 -14.87
C HIS A 124 4.10 18.64 -14.91
N VAL A 125 4.65 18.37 -16.10
CA VAL A 125 5.78 17.43 -16.27
C VAL A 125 7.01 17.79 -15.45
N ASN A 126 7.31 19.09 -15.30
CA ASN A 126 8.41 19.54 -14.43
C ASN A 126 8.14 19.25 -12.95
N THR A 127 6.89 19.28 -12.49
CA THR A 127 6.54 18.91 -11.11
C THR A 127 6.83 17.43 -10.87
N TRP A 128 6.47 16.57 -11.83
CA TRP A 128 6.81 15.15 -11.79
C TRP A 128 8.32 14.92 -11.75
N ILE A 129 9.07 15.60 -12.63
CA ILE A 129 10.54 15.52 -12.66
C ILE A 129 11.16 15.98 -11.34
N ASN A 130 10.63 17.04 -10.71
CA ASN A 130 11.12 17.53 -9.42
C ASN A 130 10.94 16.49 -8.31
N TYR A 131 9.82 15.74 -8.29
CA TYR A 131 9.63 14.62 -7.37
C TYR A 131 10.62 13.48 -7.67
N ARG A 132 10.74 13.09 -8.94
CA ARG A 132 11.60 12.00 -9.38
C ARG A 132 13.10 12.26 -9.14
N ASN A 133 13.51 13.52 -9.21
CA ASN A 133 14.91 13.93 -8.98
C ASN A 133 15.18 14.34 -7.52
N GLY A 134 14.16 14.27 -6.64
CA GLY A 134 14.29 14.66 -5.24
C GLY A 134 14.45 16.15 -4.98
N THR A 135 14.22 17.01 -5.99
CA THR A 135 14.18 18.47 -5.81
C THR A 135 13.03 18.88 -4.90
N THR A 136 11.92 18.13 -4.92
CA THR A 136 10.80 18.30 -4.00
C THR A 136 10.42 16.94 -3.42
N PRO A 137 10.09 16.84 -2.12
CA PRO A 137 9.61 15.60 -1.53
C PRO A 137 8.33 15.09 -2.22
N VAL A 138 8.19 13.77 -2.31
CA VAL A 138 6.98 13.14 -2.86
C VAL A 138 5.79 13.42 -1.92
N PRO A 139 4.70 14.07 -2.39
CA PRO A 139 3.55 14.34 -1.54
C PRO A 139 2.86 13.04 -1.10
N ARG A 140 2.36 12.99 0.14
CA ARG A 140 1.60 11.83 0.65
C ARG A 140 0.42 11.44 -0.25
N ALA A 141 -0.29 12.43 -0.82
CA ALA A 141 -1.40 12.16 -1.73
C ALA A 141 -0.94 11.40 -2.99
N LEU A 142 0.24 11.74 -3.53
CA LEU A 142 0.82 11.04 -4.67
C LEU A 142 1.25 9.62 -4.29
N ALA A 143 1.90 9.45 -3.14
CA ALA A 143 2.26 8.12 -2.62
C ALA A 143 1.04 7.19 -2.46
N ILE A 144 -0.04 7.69 -1.86
CA ILE A 144 -1.31 6.96 -1.71
C ILE A 144 -1.85 6.58 -3.10
N ALA A 145 -1.85 7.51 -4.05
CA ALA A 145 -2.37 7.25 -5.39
C ALA A 145 -1.53 6.23 -6.16
N CYS A 146 -0.19 6.29 -6.07
CA CYS A 146 0.70 5.28 -6.66
C CYS A 146 0.42 3.87 -6.09
N ARG A 147 0.30 3.75 -4.77
CA ARG A 147 -0.02 2.47 -4.11
C ARG A 147 -1.41 1.95 -4.48
N ALA A 148 -2.40 2.84 -4.55
CA ALA A 148 -3.74 2.47 -5.00
C ALA A 148 -3.73 1.95 -6.44
N ILE A 149 -2.94 2.57 -7.33
CA ILE A 149 -2.80 2.14 -8.72
C ILE A 149 -2.08 0.79 -8.84
N ASP A 150 -1.09 0.51 -7.99
CA ASP A 150 -0.43 -0.81 -7.97
C ASP A 150 -1.42 -1.92 -7.60
N ARG A 151 -2.40 -1.62 -6.72
CA ARG A 151 -3.46 -2.55 -6.33
C ARG A 151 -4.55 -2.69 -7.39
N ASP A 152 -4.94 -1.58 -8.01
CA ASP A 152 -5.93 -1.53 -9.08
C ASP A 152 -5.41 -0.66 -10.23
N PRO A 153 -5.01 -1.26 -11.38
CA PRO A 153 -4.47 -0.51 -12.51
C PRO A 153 -5.55 0.25 -13.30
N LEU A 154 -6.83 0.18 -12.91
CA LEU A 154 -7.93 0.86 -13.59
C LEU A 154 -7.71 2.37 -13.78
N PRO A 155 -7.13 3.15 -12.83
CA PRO A 155 -6.85 4.56 -13.06
C PRO A 155 -5.82 4.79 -14.18
N ILE A 156 -4.81 3.92 -14.32
CA ILE A 156 -3.88 4.01 -15.47
C ILE A 156 -4.65 3.74 -16.76
N ALA A 157 -5.47 2.69 -16.81
CA ALA A 157 -6.26 2.39 -18.00
C ALA A 157 -7.21 3.55 -18.40
N ALA A 158 -7.75 4.27 -17.42
CA ALA A 158 -8.64 5.40 -17.64
C ALA A 158 -7.89 6.68 -18.10
N PHE A 159 -6.75 7.00 -17.49
CA PHE A 159 -6.12 8.31 -17.62
C PHE A 159 -4.84 8.32 -18.44
N LEU A 160 -4.23 7.17 -18.74
CA LEU A 160 -3.06 7.11 -19.61
C LEU A 160 -3.41 7.70 -20.99
N ARG A 161 -2.52 8.54 -21.51
CA ARG A 161 -2.57 9.08 -22.87
C ARG A 161 -1.29 8.65 -23.59
N PRO A 162 -1.31 7.45 -24.23
CA PRO A 162 -0.10 6.90 -24.83
C PRO A 162 0.46 7.84 -25.88
N ARG A 163 1.73 8.20 -25.74
CA ARG A 163 2.39 9.04 -26.76
C ARG A 163 3.21 8.13 -27.66
N ARG A 164 2.67 7.83 -28.84
CA ARG A 164 3.43 7.14 -29.89
C ARG A 164 4.53 8.08 -30.40
N PRO A 165 5.81 7.72 -30.33
CA PRO A 165 6.84 8.45 -31.04
C PRO A 165 6.62 8.28 -32.55
N GLY A 166 6.45 9.36 -33.30
CA GLY A 166 6.44 9.34 -34.76
C GLY A 166 5.31 10.11 -35.44
N ARG A 167 5.56 10.54 -36.69
CA ARG A 167 4.56 11.10 -37.61
C ARG A 167 3.52 10.02 -37.92
N PRO A 168 2.20 10.33 -37.95
CA PRO A 168 1.20 9.38 -38.40
C PRO A 168 1.57 8.82 -39.79
N PRO A 169 1.46 7.51 -40.04
CA PRO A 169 1.64 7.02 -41.41
C PRO A 169 0.67 7.77 -42.32
N ALA A 170 1.16 8.27 -43.46
CA ALA A 170 0.31 8.91 -44.45
C ALA A 170 -0.84 7.94 -44.76
N ALA A 171 -2.08 8.44 -44.65
CA ALA A 171 -3.26 7.65 -44.96
C ALA A 171 -3.08 7.06 -46.37
N ALA A 172 -3.07 5.73 -46.47
CA ALA A 172 -3.13 5.06 -47.75
C ALA A 172 -4.54 5.30 -48.31
N GLU A 173 -4.61 6.02 -49.42
CA GLU A 173 -5.81 6.20 -50.26
C GLU A 173 -6.14 4.90 -51.02
#